data_AF-A0A9X5XAJ5-F1
#
_entry.id   AF-A0A9X5XAJ5-F1
#
_cell.length_a   1.000
_cell.length_b   1.000
_cell.length_c   1.000
_cell.angle_alpha   90.00
_cell.angle_beta   90.00
_cell.angle_gamma   90.00
#
_symmetry.space_group_name_H-M   'P 1'
#
loop_
_entity.id
_entity.type
_entity.pdbx_description
1 polymer ?
#
loop_
_entity_poly.entity_id
_entity_poly.type
_entity_poly.pdbx_seq_one_letter_code
_entity_poly.pdbx_strand_id
1 'polypeptide(L)' 'MPELRVVAVSNDGTRLVLKAADSTEYTLPIDERLRAAVRGDRPRLGQIEIEVESHLRPRDIQA' A
#
# COMPACT_ATOMS: atom_id res chain seq x y z
N MET A 1 -12.32 9.40 11.63
CA MET A 1 -10.94 9.06 12.02
C MET A 1 -10.16 10.37 12.05
N PRO A 2 -9.46 10.71 13.14
CA PRO A 2 -8.72 11.96 13.22
C PRO A 2 -7.56 11.97 12.22
N GLU A 3 -7.28 13.14 11.66
CA GLU A 3 -6.10 13.33 10.80
C GLU A 3 -4.86 13.52 11.66
N LEU A 4 -3.78 12.80 11.32
CA LEU A 4 -2.50 12.86 12.02
C LEU A 4 -1.48 13.58 11.15
N ARG A 5 -0.70 14.48 11.75
CA ARG A 5 0.39 15.19 11.08
C ARG A 5 1.74 14.69 11.57
N VAL A 6 2.68 14.47 10.65
CA VAL A 6 4.07 14.20 11.01
C VAL A 6 4.69 15.49 11.53
N VAL A 7 5.24 15.47 12.74
CA VAL A 7 5.86 16.64 13.38
C VAL A 7 7.35 16.46 13.62
N ALA A 8 7.84 15.22 13.72
CA ALA A 8 9.27 14.93 13.87
C ALA A 8 9.61 13.49 13.45
N VAL A 9 10.90 13.24 13.32
CA VAL A 9 11.51 11.90 13.25
C VAL A 9 12.32 11.71 14.53
N SER A 10 12.30 10.51 15.10
CA SER A 10 13.13 10.18 16.26
C SER A 10 14.62 10.31 15.93
N ASN A 11 15.44 10.58 16.95
CA ASN A 11 16.88 10.83 16.76
C ASN A 11 17.64 9.65 16.12
N ASP A 12 17.19 8.42 16.39
CA ASP A 12 17.72 7.19 15.80
C ASP A 12 17.19 6.91 14.38
N GLY A 13 16.25 7.73 13.89
CA GLY A 13 15.64 7.58 12.57
C GLY A 13 14.70 6.37 12.46
N THR A 14 14.27 5.76 13.58
CA THR A 14 13.46 4.53 13.55
C THR A 14 11.96 4.78 13.67
N ARG A 15 11.53 5.99 14.07
CA ARG A 15 10.12 6.31 14.35
C ARG A 15 9.74 7.70 13.85
N LEU A 16 8.51 7.85 13.41
CA LEU A 16 7.85 9.14 13.21
C LEU A 16 7.11 9.55 14.48
N VAL A 17 7.14 10.84 14.80
CA VAL A 17 6.26 11.45 15.79
C VAL A 17 5.11 12.10 15.04
N LEU A 18 3.90 11.71 15.41
CA LEU A 18 2.66 12.19 14.83
C LEU A 18 1.87 12.97 15.88
N LYS A 19 1.15 14.01 15.46
CA LYS A 19 0.28 14.80 16.33
C LYS A 19 -1.12 14.88 15.75
N ALA A 20 -2.11 14.59 16.58
CA ALA A 20 -3.53 14.80 16.28
C ALA A 20 -3.94 16.25 16.53
N ALA A 21 -5.14 16.63 16.05
CA ALA A 21 -5.69 17.97 16.25
C ALA A 21 -5.91 18.34 17.73
N ASP A 22 -6.17 17.35 18.58
CA ASP A 22 -6.31 17.50 20.03
C ASP A 22 -4.96 17.56 20.77
N SER A 23 -3.85 17.66 20.03
CA SER A 23 -2.48 17.64 20.53
C SER A 23 -1.98 16.31 21.11
N THR A 24 -2.75 15.22 20.99
CA THR A 24 -2.25 13.89 21.35
C THR A 24 -1.09 13.49 20.44
N GLU A 25 -0.02 12.99 21.06
CA GLU A 25 1.16 12.49 20.35
C GLU A 25 1.12 10.97 20.17
N TYR A 26 1.52 10.53 18.99
CA TYR A 26 1.65 9.12 18.63
C TYR A 26 3.02 8.86 18.03
N THR A 27 3.51 7.64 18.17
CA THR A 27 4.73 7.20 17.49
C THR A 27 4.43 6.06 16.53
N LEU A 28 5.03 6.11 15.35
CA LEU A 28 4.89 5.09 14.31
C LEU A 28 6.28 4.59 13.90
N PRO A 29 6.58 3.28 14.01
CA PRO A 29 7.84 2.75 13.52
C PRO A 29 7.98 2.89 12.00
N ILE A 30 9.20 3.20 11.56
CA ILE A 30 9.56 3.27 10.14
C ILE A 30 10.00 1.89 9.69
N ASP A 31 9.00 1.04 9.43
CA ASP A 31 9.19 -0.30 8.89
C ASP A 31 9.21 -0.30 7.35
N GLU A 32 9.45 -1.48 6.77
CA GLU A 32 9.52 -1.65 5.32
C GLU A 32 8.19 -1.34 4.62
N ARG A 33 7.07 -1.61 5.30
CA ARG A 33 5.73 -1.33 4.76
C ARG A 33 5.49 0.17 4.63
N LEU A 34 5.87 0.95 5.64
CA LEU A 34 5.80 2.41 5.59
C LEU A 34 6.71 2.96 4.49
N ARG A 35 7.94 2.45 4.38
CA ARG A 35 8.89 2.86 3.33
C ARG A 35 8.35 2.59 1.93
N ALA A 36 7.78 1.41 1.69
CA ALA A 36 7.17 1.06 0.41
C ALA A 36 5.98 1.99 0.08
N ALA A 37 5.11 2.26 1.07
CA ALA A 37 3.98 3.16 0.89
C ALA A 37 4.39 4.60 0.55
N VAL A 38 5.44 5.13 1.22
CA VAL A 38 5.96 6.49 0.99
C VAL A 38 6.70 6.60 -0.35
N ARG A 39 7.49 5.59 -0.73
CA ARG A 39 8.19 5.54 -2.04
C ARG A 39 7.23 5.56 -3.22
N GLY A 40 5.95 5.24 -2.98
CA GLY A 40 5.00 5.05 -4.06
C GLY A 40 5.22 3.73 -4.79
N ASP A 41 5.87 2.75 -4.16
CA ASP A 41 5.81 1.34 -4.55
C ASP A 41 4.36 0.87 -4.31
N ARG A 42 3.44 1.36 -5.12
CA ARG A 42 2.24 0.60 -5.43
C ARG A 42 2.79 -0.61 -6.16
N PRO A 43 2.73 -1.84 -5.61
CA PRO A 43 2.74 -2.98 -6.51
C PRO A 43 1.70 -2.65 -7.57
N ARG A 44 2.07 -2.70 -8.85
CA ARG A 44 1.11 -2.56 -9.94
C ARG A 44 0.06 -3.65 -9.73
N LEU A 45 -0.99 -3.32 -8.98
CA LEU A 45 -2.19 -4.11 -8.70
C LEU A 45 -3.05 -4.10 -9.97
N GLY A 46 -2.44 -4.40 -11.11
CA GLY A 46 -2.98 -4.17 -12.45
C GLY A 46 -2.55 -5.18 -13.49
N GLN A 47 -1.95 -6.31 -13.09
CA GLN A 47 -1.76 -7.43 -14.01
C GLN A 47 -1.78 -8.76 -13.25
N ILE A 48 -2.93 -9.04 -12.63
CA ILE A 48 -3.39 -10.43 -12.65
C ILE A 48 -4.13 -10.54 -13.98
N GLU A 49 -3.38 -10.76 -15.07
CA GLU A 49 -3.96 -11.37 -16.25
C GLU A 49 -4.36 -12.77 -15.80
N ILE A 50 -5.63 -12.93 -15.44
CA ILE A 50 -6.23 -14.25 -15.49
C ILE A 50 -6.22 -14.58 -16.97
N GLU A 51 -5.26 -15.40 -17.41
CA GLU A 51 -5.43 -16.21 -18.60
C GLU A 51 -6.71 -17.01 -18.36
N VAL A 52 -7.83 -16.44 -18.78
CA VAL A 52 -9.01 -17.23 -19.08
C VAL A 52 -8.56 -18.03 -20.29
N GLU A 53 -8.09 -19.25 -20.06
CA GLU A 53 -8.15 -20.29 -21.07
C GLU A 53 -9.59 -20.28 -21.58
N SER A 54 -9.81 -19.56 -22.67
CA SER A 54 -11.03 -19.62 -23.45
C SER A 54 -11.10 -21.04 -23.98
N HIS A 55 -11.69 -21.93 -23.18
CA HIS A 55 -12.22 -23.19 -23.62
C HIS A 55 -12.97 -22.95 -24.93
N LEU A 56 -12.39 -23.51 -26.01
CA LEU A 56 -13.01 -23.83 -27.29
C LEU A 56 -13.43 -22.64 -28.15
N ARG A 57 -12.78 -22.49 -29.31
CA ARG A 57 -13.27 -21.62 -30.38
C ARG A 57 -14.53 -22.27 -30.98
N PRO A 58 -15.56 -21.49 -31.37
CA PRO A 58 -16.81 -22.01 -31.95
C PRO A 58 -16.68 -22.87 -33.22
N ARG A 59 -15.47 -22.98 -33.78
CA ARG A 59 -15.16 -23.77 -34.98
C ARG A 59 -14.95 -25.26 -34.70
N ASP A 60 -14.96 -25.68 -33.44
CA ASP A 60 -14.94 -27.10 -33.05
C ASP A 60 -16.32 -27.62 -32.58
N ILE A 61 -17.40 -26.83 -32.74
CA ILE A 61 -18.79 -27.20 -32.37
C ILE A 61 -19.58 -27.73 -33.59
N GLN A 62 -18.90 -28.37 -34.54
CA GLN A 62 -19.58 -29.05 -35.65
C GLN A 62 -19.03 -30.47 -35.83
N ALA A 63 -19.72 -31.41 -35.18
CA ALA A 63 -19.85 -32.81 -35.57
C ALA A 63 -21.34 -33.17 -35.49
#